data_AF-A0A1E1XSJ0-F1
#
_entry.id   AF-A0A1E1XSJ0-F1
#
_cell.length_a   1.000
_cell.length_b   1.000
_cell.length_c   1.000
_cell.angle_alpha   90.00
_cell.angle_beta   90.00
_cell.angle_gamma   90.00
#
_symmetry.space_group_name_H-M   'P 1'
#
loop_
_entity.id
_entity.type
_entity.pdbx_description
1 polymer ?
#
loop_
_entity_poly.entity_id
_entity_poly.type
_entity_poly.pdbx_seq_one_letter_code
_entity_poly.pdbx_strand_id
1 'polypeptide(L)'
;LTILTDSQTACRDYLRGRIGHRALRILRSGNHITQRQTNEEPIRHTIVWTPGHAGVTGNQEADRIARGYTYYRASKVADLEGNEPVPQDYSAILNYYKGCRKRYPSPHNPLSREDSVAWRQLQTGSYQNLHVLNKMYPTQYTDKCPWCQEPPTLYHITWACQRISVVPVITNPSAEQ
;
A
#
# COMPACT_ATOMS: atom_id res chain seq x y z
N LEU A 1 -31.82 -7.09 -6.20
CA LEU A 1 -30.71 -7.48 -5.32
C LEU A 1 -30.37 -6.33 -4.38
N THR A 2 -30.43 -6.54 -3.07
CA THR A 2 -30.01 -5.54 -2.07
C THR A 2 -28.61 -5.88 -1.57
N ILE A 3 -27.71 -4.91 -1.58
CA ILE A 3 -26.32 -5.01 -1.16
C ILE A 3 -26.12 -4.10 0.05
N LEU A 4 -25.67 -4.67 1.17
CA LEU A 4 -25.36 -3.92 2.39
C LEU A 4 -23.86 -3.59 2.43
N THR A 5 -23.50 -2.39 2.85
CA THR A 5 -22.10 -1.99 3.05
C THR A 5 -21.98 -0.96 4.16
N ASP A 6 -20.91 -1.03 4.94
CA ASP A 6 -20.57 0.00 5.92
C ASP A 6 -19.71 1.15 5.38
N SER A 7 -19.29 1.06 4.12
CA SER A 7 -18.52 2.10 3.44
C SER A 7 -19.44 3.19 2.87
N GLN A 8 -19.59 4.30 3.61
CA GLN A 8 -20.29 5.48 3.09
C GLN A 8 -19.67 5.99 1.78
N THR A 9 -18.35 5.86 1.62
CA THR A 9 -17.64 6.24 0.39
C THR A 9 -18.10 5.40 -0.78
N ALA A 10 -18.24 4.07 -0.62
CA ALA A 10 -18.72 3.20 -1.68
C ALA A 10 -20.14 3.57 -2.13
N CYS A 11 -21.04 3.91 -1.19
CA CYS A 11 -22.38 4.40 -1.52
C CYS A 11 -22.33 5.71 -2.31
N ARG A 12 -21.53 6.69 -1.87
CA ARG A 12 -21.40 7.98 -2.57
C ARG A 12 -20.81 7.83 -3.97
N ASP A 13 -19.79 6.99 -4.13
CA ASP A 13 -19.16 6.76 -5.42
C ASP A 13 -20.11 6.05 -6.38
N TYR A 14 -20.87 5.06 -5.90
CA TYR A 14 -21.90 4.41 -6.69
C TYR A 14 -22.97 5.39 -7.18
N LEU A 15 -23.47 6.26 -6.30
CA LEU A 15 -24.45 7.31 -6.67
C LEU A 15 -23.90 8.29 -7.71
N ARG A 16 -22.58 8.51 -7.74
CA ARG A 16 -21.89 9.34 -8.73
C ARG A 16 -21.53 8.58 -10.02
N GLY A 17 -21.95 7.32 -10.16
CA GLY A 17 -21.60 6.46 -11.29
C GLY A 17 -20.14 5.98 -11.30
N ARG A 18 -19.41 6.14 -10.19
CA ARG A 18 -18.02 5.72 -10.05
C ARG A 18 -17.97 4.34 -9.41
N ILE A 19 -17.76 3.31 -10.23
CA ILE A 19 -17.72 1.92 -9.78
C ILE A 19 -16.39 1.31 -10.21
N GLY A 20 -15.68 0.71 -9.25
CA GLY A 20 -14.45 -0.03 -9.56
C GLY A 20 -14.71 -1.20 -10.50
N HIS A 21 -13.77 -1.50 -11.39
CA HIS A 21 -13.92 -2.53 -12.43
C HIS A 21 -14.37 -3.91 -11.89
N ARG A 22 -13.85 -4.33 -10.73
CA ARG A 22 -14.24 -5.61 -10.09
C ARG A 22 -15.69 -5.60 -9.61
N ALA A 23 -16.10 -4.54 -8.92
CA ALA A 23 -17.48 -4.38 -8.44
C ALA A 23 -18.46 -4.33 -9.62
N LEU A 24 -18.11 -3.58 -10.68
CA LEU A 24 -18.92 -3.52 -11.90
C LEU A 24 -19.06 -4.89 -12.56
N ARG A 25 -17.97 -5.67 -12.63
CA ARG A 25 -18.00 -7.04 -13.16
C ARG A 25 -18.96 -7.92 -12.36
N ILE A 26 -18.92 -7.88 -11.03
CA ILE A 26 -19.82 -8.67 -10.16
C ILE A 26 -21.28 -8.29 -10.41
N LEU A 27 -21.60 -6.99 -10.42
CA LEU A 27 -22.96 -6.51 -10.68
C LEU A 27 -23.47 -6.98 -12.06
N ARG A 28 -22.64 -6.87 -13.09
CA ARG A 28 -22.98 -7.33 -14.45
C ARG A 28 -23.10 -8.85 -14.55
N SER A 29 -22.25 -9.61 -13.85
CA SER A 29 -22.31 -11.07 -13.83
C SER A 29 -23.63 -11.58 -13.26
N GLY A 30 -24.19 -10.89 -12.25
CA GLY A 30 -25.53 -11.20 -11.75
C GLY A 30 -26.60 -11.07 -12.83
N ASN A 31 -26.55 -10.01 -13.64
CA ASN A 31 -27.50 -9.80 -14.74
C ASN A 31 -27.33 -10.81 -15.89
N HIS A 32 -26.11 -11.27 -16.12
CA HIS A 32 -25.82 -12.23 -17.18
C HIS A 32 -26.38 -13.64 -16.86
N ILE A 33 -26.43 -14.01 -15.58
CA ILE A 33 -26.98 -15.30 -15.14
C ILE A 33 -28.49 -15.34 -15.35
N THR A 34 -29.21 -14.28 -14.95
CA THR A 34 -30.67 -14.21 -15.11
C THR A 34 -31.11 -14.08 -16.57
N GLN A 35 -30.45 -13.24 -17.37
CA GLN A 35 -30.78 -13.12 -18.79
C GLN A 35 -30.60 -14.42 -19.58
N ARG A 36 -29.61 -15.25 -19.21
CA ARG A 36 -29.38 -16.56 -19.86
C ARG A 36 -30.39 -17.63 -19.46
N GLN A 37 -31.07 -17.48 -18.33
CA GLN A 37 -31.93 -18.53 -17.78
C GLN A 37 -33.42 -18.22 -17.90
N THR A 38 -33.86 -16.96 -17.88
CA THR A 38 -35.30 -16.64 -17.71
C THR A 38 -35.89 -15.58 -18.66
N ASN A 39 -35.12 -14.97 -19.58
CA ASN A 39 -35.59 -13.82 -20.40
C ASN A 39 -36.19 -12.66 -19.56
N GLU A 40 -35.85 -12.60 -18.27
CA GLU A 40 -36.35 -11.57 -17.36
C GLU A 40 -35.50 -10.30 -17.44
N GLU A 41 -36.11 -9.19 -17.05
CA GLU A 41 -35.47 -7.89 -16.93
C GLU A 41 -34.18 -7.96 -16.08
N PRO A 42 -33.16 -7.13 -16.39
CA PRO A 42 -31.91 -7.11 -15.63
C PRO A 42 -32.17 -6.83 -14.14
N ILE A 43 -31.40 -7.48 -13.27
CA ILE A 43 -31.56 -7.37 -11.82
C ILE A 43 -31.30 -5.92 -11.39
N ARG A 44 -32.31 -5.27 -10.83
CA ARG A 44 -32.12 -3.98 -10.18
C ARG A 44 -31.30 -4.16 -8.90
N HIS A 45 -30.21 -3.41 -8.78
CA HIS A 45 -29.35 -3.40 -7.59
C HIS A 45 -29.65 -2.20 -6.70
N THR A 46 -29.83 -2.43 -5.41
CA THR A 46 -29.95 -1.38 -4.39
C THR A 46 -28.78 -1.50 -3.43
N ILE A 47 -28.04 -0.41 -3.21
CA ILE A 47 -26.94 -0.37 -2.23
C ILE A 47 -27.41 0.42 -1.02
N VAL A 48 -27.37 -0.19 0.16
CA VAL A 48 -27.81 0.39 1.43
C VAL A 48 -26.62 0.50 2.38
N TRP A 49 -26.42 1.70 2.91
CA TRP A 49 -25.42 1.92 3.95
C TRP A 49 -25.90 1.39 5.30
N THR A 50 -25.03 0.68 6.03
CA THR A 50 -25.27 0.26 7.40
C THR A 50 -24.10 0.70 8.30
N PRO A 51 -24.34 1.00 9.59
CA PRO A 51 -23.24 1.34 10.49
C PRO A 51 -22.33 0.13 10.75
N GLY A 52 -21.01 0.37 10.68
CA GLY A 52 -20.00 -0.61 11.05
C GLY A 52 -20.05 -0.94 12.55
N HIS A 53 -19.71 -2.18 12.91
CA HIS A 53 -19.66 -2.69 14.30
C HIS A 53 -20.95 -2.51 15.14
N ALA A 54 -22.10 -2.30 14.51
CA ALA A 54 -23.37 -2.02 15.20
C ALA A 54 -24.30 -3.24 15.35
N GLY A 55 -23.77 -4.47 15.33
CA GLY A 55 -24.58 -5.68 15.51
C GLY A 55 -25.33 -6.17 14.27
N VAL A 56 -25.07 -5.61 13.09
CA VAL A 56 -25.66 -6.10 11.83
C VAL A 56 -24.96 -7.40 11.43
N THR A 57 -25.60 -8.56 11.70
CA THR A 57 -25.01 -9.90 11.55
C THR A 57 -24.29 -10.13 10.22
N GLY A 58 -24.95 -9.80 9.09
CA GLY A 58 -24.35 -9.98 7.76
C GLY A 58 -23.14 -9.08 7.50
N ASN A 59 -23.16 -7.85 8.03
CA ASN A 59 -22.03 -6.92 7.91
C ASN A 59 -20.85 -7.36 8.79
N GLN A 60 -21.12 -7.84 10.00
CA GLN A 60 -20.09 -8.35 10.91
C GLN A 60 -19.40 -9.59 10.34
N GLU A 61 -20.16 -10.49 9.71
CA GLU A 61 -19.60 -11.67 9.07
C GLU A 61 -18.77 -11.31 7.83
N ALA A 62 -19.26 -10.39 7.00
CA ALA A 62 -18.49 -9.87 5.87
C ALA A 62 -17.16 -9.22 6.31
N ASP A 63 -17.20 -8.42 7.38
CA ASP A 63 -16.01 -7.82 7.99
C ASP A 63 -15.04 -8.88 8.57
N ARG A 64 -15.55 -9.90 9.26
CA ARG A 64 -14.74 -11.03 9.77
C ARG A 64 -14.02 -11.75 8.64
N ILE A 65 -14.72 -12.07 7.57
CA ILE A 65 -14.16 -12.74 6.38
C ILE A 65 -13.13 -11.83 5.70
N ALA A 66 -13.45 -10.55 5.50
CA ALA A 66 -12.53 -9.59 4.89
C ALA A 66 -11.22 -9.45 5.68
N ARG A 67 -11.29 -9.43 7.02
CA ARG A 67 -10.12 -9.43 7.90
C ARG A 67 -9.29 -10.72 7.74
N GLY A 68 -9.94 -11.86 7.57
CA GLY A 68 -9.27 -13.15 7.30
C GLY A 68 -8.46 -13.17 5.99
N TYR A 69 -8.88 -12.41 4.97
CA TYR A 69 -8.14 -12.29 3.71
C TYR A 69 -6.99 -11.25 3.76
N THR A 70 -6.96 -10.40 4.78
CA THR A 70 -5.81 -9.51 5.03
C THR A 70 -4.71 -10.21 5.83
N TYR A 71 -4.11 -11.26 5.23
CA TYR A 71 -3.03 -12.09 5.77
C TYR A 71 -1.76 -11.32 6.26
N TYR A 72 -1.69 -10.00 6.05
CA TYR A 72 -0.51 -9.18 6.34
C TYR A 72 -0.79 -7.97 7.26
N ARG A 73 -1.96 -7.89 7.90
CA ARG A 73 -2.27 -6.76 8.81
C ARG A 73 -2.09 -7.07 10.29
N ALA A 74 -2.12 -8.34 10.69
CA ALA A 74 -1.76 -8.79 12.02
C ALA A 74 -0.73 -9.92 11.89
N SER A 75 0.38 -9.82 12.64
CA SER A 75 1.39 -10.88 12.67
C SER A 75 0.74 -12.20 13.08
N LYS A 76 1.16 -13.32 12.48
CA LYS A 76 0.73 -14.64 12.96
C LYS A 76 1.15 -14.74 14.42
N VAL A 77 0.20 -15.10 15.27
CA VAL A 77 0.38 -15.26 16.73
C VAL A 77 1.52 -16.24 17.08
N ALA A 78 1.94 -17.06 16.11
CA ALA A 78 3.04 -18.01 16.23
C ALA A 78 4.44 -17.40 16.30
N ASP A 79 4.64 -16.12 15.91
CA ASP A 79 5.94 -15.44 15.99
C ASP A 79 6.15 -14.67 17.31
N LEU A 80 5.26 -14.85 18.30
CA LEU A 80 5.37 -14.20 19.62
C LEU A 80 6.21 -15.06 20.58
N GLU A 81 7.49 -15.26 20.29
CA GLU A 81 8.46 -15.52 21.35
C GLU A 81 8.59 -14.23 22.19
N GLY A 82 7.96 -14.23 23.37
CA GLY A 82 8.02 -13.11 24.32
C GLY A 82 6.69 -12.40 24.52
N ASN A 83 5.72 -13.05 25.14
CA ASN A 83 4.54 -12.37 25.71
C ASN A 83 4.94 -11.62 26.99
N GLU A 84 5.68 -10.52 26.86
CA GLU A 84 5.65 -9.52 27.92
C GLU A 84 4.28 -8.83 27.90
N PRO A 85 3.55 -8.77 29.03
CA PRO A 85 2.27 -8.10 29.08
C PRO A 85 2.45 -6.63 28.69
N VAL A 86 1.77 -6.19 27.62
CA VAL A 86 1.74 -4.79 27.23
C VAL A 86 1.06 -3.99 28.35
N PRO A 87 1.69 -2.91 28.87
CA PRO A 87 1.06 -2.06 29.87
C PRO A 87 -0.34 -1.62 29.43
N GLN A 88 -1.31 -1.61 30.35
CA GLN A 88 -2.71 -1.29 30.06
C GLN A 88 -2.99 0.23 29.96
N ASP A 89 -1.95 1.05 29.81
CA ASP A 89 -2.12 2.48 29.60
C ASP A 89 -2.75 2.77 28.23
N TYR A 90 -3.55 3.84 28.18
CA TYR A 90 -4.35 4.23 27.02
C TYR A 90 -3.56 4.26 25.69
N SER A 91 -2.28 4.64 25.72
CA SER A 91 -1.40 4.67 24.54
C SER A 91 -0.48 3.45 24.38
N ALA A 92 -0.31 2.62 25.41
CA ALA A 92 0.71 1.58 25.43
C ALA A 92 0.39 0.45 24.44
N ILE A 93 -0.87 0.01 24.38
CA ILE A 93 -1.35 -0.98 23.40
C ILE A 93 -1.14 -0.48 21.97
N LEU A 94 -1.49 0.78 21.70
CA LEU A 94 -1.30 1.39 20.37
C LEU A 94 0.18 1.50 20.01
N ASN A 95 1.03 1.93 20.95
CA ASN A 95 2.46 2.08 20.73
C ASN A 95 3.16 0.74 20.54
N TYR A 96 2.75 -0.30 21.27
CA TYR A 96 3.21 -1.68 21.08
C TYR A 96 2.96 -2.14 19.65
N TYR A 97 1.70 -2.12 19.19
CA TYR A 97 1.39 -2.55 17.82
C TYR A 97 1.97 -1.65 16.73
N LYS A 98 2.22 -0.36 17.01
CA LYS A 98 3.00 0.51 16.11
C LYS A 98 4.45 0.05 16.05
N GLY A 99 5.06 -0.26 17.20
CA GLY A 99 6.42 -0.77 17.33
C GLY A 99 6.64 -2.09 16.61
N CYS A 100 5.75 -3.07 16.82
CA CYS A 100 5.81 -4.37 16.12
C CYS A 100 5.76 -4.24 14.59
N ARG A 101 5.14 -3.17 14.07
CA ARG A 101 5.04 -2.88 12.64
C ARG A 101 6.19 -2.03 12.10
N LYS A 102 7.07 -1.51 12.96
CA LYS A 102 8.25 -0.75 12.52
C LYS A 102 9.33 -1.73 12.05
N ARG A 103 9.56 -1.77 10.74
CA ARG A 103 10.73 -2.45 10.16
C ARG A 103 12.05 -1.73 10.46
N TYR A 104 12.01 -0.40 10.55
CA TYR A 104 13.18 0.44 10.78
C TYR A 104 12.98 1.34 12.01
N PRO A 105 14.05 1.58 12.80
CA PRO A 105 13.99 2.45 13.97
C PRO A 105 13.57 3.88 13.61
N SER A 106 13.20 4.68 14.60
CA SER A 106 12.98 6.11 14.38
C SER A 106 14.29 6.77 13.93
N PRO A 107 14.24 7.88 13.16
CA PRO A 107 15.44 8.65 12.83
C PRO A 107 16.18 9.08 14.09
N HIS A 108 17.52 9.17 14.02
CA HIS A 108 18.31 9.66 15.14
C HIS A 108 18.01 11.15 15.39
N ASN A 109 17.92 11.54 16.67
CA ASN A 109 17.61 12.91 17.10
C ASN A 109 18.42 14.04 16.44
N PRO A 110 19.73 13.89 16.12
CA PRO A 110 20.47 14.97 15.47
C PRO A 110 20.16 15.15 13.97
N LEU A 111 19.41 14.24 13.33
CA LEU A 111 19.02 14.43 11.94
C LEU A 111 17.99 15.56 11.82
N SER A 112 18.20 16.44 10.84
CA SER A 112 17.16 17.38 10.44
C SER A 112 15.91 16.61 9.97
N ARG A 113 14.79 17.32 9.84
CA ARG A 113 13.57 16.71 9.32
C ARG A 113 13.79 16.21 7.89
N GLU A 114 14.50 16.98 7.09
CA GLU A 114 14.82 16.70 5.69
C GLU A 114 15.68 15.45 5.59
N ASP A 115 16.75 15.35 6.38
CA ASP A 115 17.63 14.17 6.40
C ASP A 115 16.91 12.94 6.94
N SER A 116 16.02 13.12 7.92
CA SER A 116 15.19 12.04 8.45
C SER A 116 14.26 11.45 7.38
N VAL A 117 13.70 12.30 6.52
CA VAL A 117 12.86 11.88 5.38
C VAL A 117 13.71 11.17 4.32
N ALA A 118 14.85 11.78 3.93
CA ALA A 118 15.79 11.18 2.99
C ALA A 118 16.24 9.79 3.46
N TRP A 119 16.65 9.67 4.72
CA TRP A 119 17.05 8.42 5.34
C TRP A 119 15.93 7.36 5.32
N ARG A 120 14.70 7.75 5.65
CA ARG A 120 13.56 6.82 5.57
C ARG A 120 13.35 6.31 4.15
N GLN A 121 13.43 7.20 3.16
CA GLN A 121 13.29 6.84 1.75
C GLN A 121 14.41 5.90 1.28
N LEU A 122 15.64 6.09 1.75
CA LEU A 122 16.76 5.18 1.50
C LEU A 122 16.46 3.79 2.08
N GLN A 123 16.06 3.72 3.35
CA GLN A 123 15.70 2.46 4.01
C GLN A 123 14.56 1.71 3.31
N THR A 124 13.58 2.43 2.74
CA THR A 124 12.44 1.83 2.03
C THR A 124 12.67 1.67 0.53
N GLY A 125 13.86 2.00 0.01
CA GLY A 125 14.15 1.90 -1.43
C GLY A 125 13.32 2.85 -2.30
N SER A 126 12.80 3.93 -1.73
CA SER A 126 11.92 4.90 -2.39
C SER A 126 12.57 6.28 -2.58
N TYR A 127 13.88 6.38 -2.34
CA TYR A 127 14.63 7.62 -2.56
C TYR A 127 14.64 7.98 -4.05
N GLN A 128 14.35 9.25 -4.35
CA GLN A 128 14.21 9.70 -5.73
C GLN A 128 15.55 9.66 -6.46
N ASN A 129 15.55 9.05 -7.64
CA ASN A 129 16.65 9.05 -8.61
C ASN A 129 16.04 9.04 -10.02
N LEU A 130 16.85 9.30 -11.04
CA LEU A 130 16.36 9.37 -12.43
C LEU A 130 15.67 8.08 -12.87
N HIS A 131 16.13 6.92 -12.43
CA HIS A 131 15.51 5.64 -12.76
C HIS A 131 14.09 5.52 -12.19
N VAL A 132 13.88 5.94 -10.94
CA VAL A 132 12.54 5.99 -10.32
C VAL A 132 11.66 7.06 -10.96
N LEU A 133 12.22 8.24 -11.27
CA LEU A 133 11.48 9.34 -11.89
C LEU A 133 11.04 9.00 -13.32
N ASN A 134 11.89 8.35 -14.13
CA ASN A 134 11.53 7.89 -15.47
C ASN A 134 10.35 6.91 -15.43
N LYS A 135 10.31 5.98 -14.45
CA LYS A 135 9.16 5.06 -14.31
C LYS A 135 7.83 5.79 -14.05
N MET A 136 7.85 6.95 -13.42
CA MET A 136 6.65 7.75 -13.14
C MET A 136 6.33 8.73 -14.28
N TYR A 137 7.36 9.33 -14.87
CA TYR A 137 7.24 10.38 -15.89
C TYR A 137 8.25 10.15 -17.03
N PRO A 138 8.04 9.12 -17.88
CA PRO A 138 9.04 8.67 -18.85
C PRO A 138 9.32 9.68 -19.97
N THR A 139 8.40 10.63 -20.19
CA THR A 139 8.57 11.71 -21.17
C THR A 139 9.35 12.91 -20.64
N GLN A 140 9.49 13.04 -19.32
CA GLN A 140 10.17 14.18 -18.68
C GLN A 140 11.58 13.82 -18.21
N TYR A 141 11.80 12.58 -17.79
CA TYR A 141 13.10 12.12 -17.27
C TYR A 141 13.63 10.99 -18.14
N THR A 142 14.91 11.05 -18.47
CA THR A 142 15.61 9.97 -19.18
C THR A 142 16.02 8.86 -18.20
N ASP A 143 15.90 7.59 -18.61
CA ASP A 143 16.41 6.44 -17.84
C ASP A 143 17.89 6.18 -18.11
N LYS A 144 18.68 7.25 -18.20
CA LYS A 144 20.11 7.19 -18.52
C LYS A 144 20.92 8.09 -17.61
N CYS A 145 22.03 7.57 -17.14
CA CYS A 145 23.05 8.29 -16.40
C CYS A 145 23.61 9.45 -17.25
N PRO A 146 23.62 10.70 -16.74
CA PRO A 146 24.16 11.84 -17.47
C PRO A 146 25.64 11.70 -17.86
N TRP A 147 26.40 10.88 -17.11
CA TRP A 147 27.85 10.74 -17.27
C TRP A 147 28.26 9.56 -18.15
N CYS A 148 27.62 8.40 -18.01
CA CYS A 148 28.01 7.19 -18.73
C CYS A 148 26.88 6.48 -19.48
N GLN A 149 25.65 7.02 -19.45
CA GLN A 149 24.48 6.49 -20.16
C GLN A 149 23.93 5.14 -19.66
N GLU A 150 24.53 4.54 -18.63
CA GLU A 150 24.02 3.36 -17.92
C GLU A 150 22.74 3.66 -17.12
N PRO A 151 21.98 2.65 -16.66
CA PRO A 151 20.80 2.85 -15.84
C PRO A 151 21.11 3.68 -14.57
N PRO A 152 20.45 4.84 -14.38
CA PRO A 152 20.77 5.79 -13.31
C PRO A 152 20.10 5.39 -11.98
N THR A 153 20.36 4.15 -11.56
CA THR A 153 19.97 3.68 -10.23
C THR A 153 20.69 4.48 -9.15
N LEU A 154 20.12 4.51 -7.93
CA LEU A 154 20.75 5.19 -6.80
C LEU A 154 22.20 4.72 -6.60
N TYR A 155 22.41 3.40 -6.52
CA TYR A 155 23.74 2.79 -6.41
C TYR A 155 24.70 3.26 -7.51
N HIS A 156 24.21 3.30 -8.76
CA HIS A 156 25.04 3.73 -9.87
C HIS A 156 25.48 5.20 -9.74
N ILE A 157 24.53 6.11 -9.50
CA ILE A 157 24.82 7.55 -9.47
C ILE A 157 25.58 8.00 -8.22
N THR A 158 25.53 7.23 -7.13
CA THR A 158 26.25 7.57 -5.89
C THR A 158 27.59 6.85 -5.73
N TRP A 159 27.75 5.64 -6.26
CA TRP A 159 28.88 4.77 -5.93
C TRP A 159 29.54 4.12 -7.15
N ALA A 160 28.76 3.62 -8.12
CA ALA A 160 29.31 2.76 -9.18
C ALA A 160 29.83 3.51 -10.42
N CYS A 161 29.34 4.72 -10.69
CA CYS A 161 29.65 5.43 -11.92
C CYS A 161 31.12 5.87 -11.98
N GLN A 162 31.87 5.33 -12.93
CA GLN A 162 33.29 5.67 -13.14
C GLN A 162 33.52 6.99 -13.89
N ARG A 163 32.45 7.56 -14.46
CA ARG A 163 32.52 8.82 -15.25
C ARG A 163 31.95 10.01 -14.50
N ILE A 164 31.58 9.84 -13.23
CA ILE A 164 31.03 10.93 -12.43
C ILE A 164 32.10 12.00 -12.20
N SER A 165 31.74 13.25 -12.46
CA SER A 165 32.67 14.38 -12.37
C SER A 165 32.53 15.18 -11.07
N VAL A 166 31.53 14.88 -10.26
CA VAL A 166 31.14 15.67 -9.08
C VAL A 166 31.51 15.04 -7.74
N VAL A 167 31.89 13.76 -7.74
CA VAL A 167 32.34 13.03 -6.54
C VAL A 167 33.55 12.16 -6.89
N PRO A 168 34.38 11.77 -5.90
CA PRO A 168 35.50 10.87 -6.14
C PRO A 168 35.07 9.54 -6.77
N VAL A 169 35.84 9.09 -7.75
CA VAL A 169 35.61 7.81 -8.42
C VAL A 169 36.17 6.68 -7.58
N ILE A 170 35.36 5.63 -7.37
CA ILE A 170 35.71 4.45 -6.58
C ILE A 170 36.09 3.32 -7.54
N THR A 171 37.32 2.82 -7.46
CA THR A 171 37.90 1.90 -8.45
C THR A 171 37.28 0.49 -8.45
N ASN A 172 36.67 0.06 -7.34
CA ASN A 172 36.00 -1.24 -7.19
C ASN A 172 34.69 -1.10 -6.41
N PRO A 173 33.61 -0.60 -7.04
CA PRO A 173 32.34 -0.43 -6.36
C PRO A 173 31.64 -1.80 -6.21
N SER A 174 31.40 -2.23 -4.98
CA SER A 174 30.51 -3.34 -4.64
C SER A 174 29.21 -2.82 -4.05
N ALA A 175 28.09 -3.44 -4.42
CA ALA A 175 26.84 -3.27 -3.69
C ALA A 175 26.94 -4.14 -2.43
N GLU A 176 27.16 -3.53 -1.26
CA GLU A 176 26.95 -4.23 0.00
C GLU A 176 25.44 -4.57 0.08
N GLN A 177 25.13 -5.87 0.12
CA GLN A 177 23.76 -6.40 0.24
C GLN A 177 23.41 -6.62 1.71
#